data_AF-A0A6A4ZHJ2-F1
#
_entry.id   AF-A0A6A4ZHJ2-F1
#
_cell.length_a   1.000
_cell.length_b   1.000
_cell.length_c   1.000
_cell.angle_alpha   90.00
_cell.angle_beta   90.00
_cell.angle_gamma   90.00
#
_symmetry.space_group_name_H-M   'P 1'
#
loop_
_entity.id
_entity.type
_entity.pdbx_description
1 polymer ?
#
loop_
_entity_poly.entity_id
_entity_poly.type
_entity_poly.pdbx_seq_one_letter_code
_entity_poly.pdbx_strand_id
1 'polypeptide(L)'
;MERYFCYEAAGDQFLGRVVAGLPVNISDFSVLPPYFANPDDPDVAAVLRVMFPRVCHLSHMIGVLRLVLASLVFHSEYLAAALPSSHALLQTALFCSVNTRESLMTNLAVPNSVTTLRSTGIPPHIEIYKKLEANHASILAIPSAVLGGVTQILEERGAMAAHITKDVLESCLTTALSGCMQARPSPDGATNQRETNDVTRTMVFEWGGHFRRLPREFKFPSVNVSTAWRLWWLGNGAQNILPFSKILPFDLATKTNRDTLSEWKALMTPLHNHVSNSGIELDRTSSEADVLAAFDVAKLFLLPLMSRNTAYKKRSFDQLKVCTVIKLVRLAEGSKTQRPFQKRKSRA
;
A
#
# COMPACT_ATOMS: atom_id res chain seq x y z
N MET A 1 -21.51 33.64 -21.06
CA MET A 1 -20.22 33.37 -20.37
C MET A 1 -19.39 32.31 -21.11
N GLU A 2 -19.59 32.11 -22.41
CA GLU A 2 -18.98 31.02 -23.20
C GLU A 2 -17.83 31.48 -24.11
N ARG A 3 -17.44 32.76 -24.04
CA ARG A 3 -16.50 33.38 -25.01
C ARG A 3 -15.01 33.11 -24.72
N TYR A 4 -14.69 32.39 -23.65
CA TYR A 4 -13.32 32.10 -23.20
C TYR A 4 -13.03 30.60 -23.02
N PHE A 5 -13.97 29.71 -23.36
CA PHE A 5 -13.68 28.28 -23.42
C PHE A 5 -13.11 27.96 -24.80
N CYS A 6 -11.83 28.25 -25.00
CA CYS A 6 -11.10 27.69 -26.14
C CYS A 6 -10.91 26.19 -25.88
N TYR A 7 -11.70 25.36 -26.56
CA TYR A 7 -11.52 23.91 -26.65
C TYR A 7 -10.25 23.57 -27.45
N GLU A 8 -9.08 23.99 -26.97
CA GLU A 8 -7.84 23.37 -27.42
C GLU A 8 -7.71 22.01 -26.73
N ALA A 9 -7.43 20.96 -27.49
CA ALA A 9 -7.26 19.59 -26.96
C ALA A 9 -6.22 19.48 -25.81
N ALA A 10 -5.34 20.47 -25.67
CA ALA A 10 -4.35 20.57 -24.59
C ALA A 10 -4.86 21.33 -23.34
N GLY A 11 -5.91 22.15 -23.46
CA GLY A 11 -6.50 22.91 -22.35
C GLY A 11 -7.06 21.99 -21.27
N ASP A 12 -7.75 20.92 -21.68
CA ASP A 12 -8.28 19.91 -20.76
C ASP A 12 -7.18 19.16 -20.01
N GLN A 13 -6.01 18.96 -20.62
CA GLN A 13 -4.88 18.27 -20.00
C GLN A 13 -4.23 19.13 -18.90
N PHE A 14 -4.04 20.43 -19.17
CA PHE A 14 -3.57 21.39 -18.17
C PHE A 14 -4.60 21.54 -17.04
N LEU A 15 -5.87 21.77 -17.39
CA LEU A 15 -6.94 21.94 -16.42
C LEU A 15 -7.11 20.69 -15.55
N GLY A 16 -6.99 19.49 -16.12
CA GLY A 16 -7.03 18.23 -15.38
C GLY A 16 -5.96 18.16 -14.29
N ARG A 17 -4.73 18.62 -14.57
CA ARG A 17 -3.66 18.73 -13.58
C ARG A 17 -3.96 19.76 -12.48
N VAL A 18 -4.50 20.92 -12.86
CA VAL A 18 -4.90 21.97 -11.89
C VAL A 18 -6.00 21.47 -10.96
N VAL A 19 -7.04 20.81 -11.52
CA VAL A 19 -8.15 20.25 -10.75
C VAL A 19 -7.70 19.10 -9.84
N ALA A 20 -6.67 18.34 -10.25
CA ALA A 20 -6.02 17.34 -9.40
C ALA A 20 -5.21 17.92 -8.24
N GLY A 21 -5.12 19.26 -8.12
CA GLY A 21 -4.44 19.95 -7.03
C GLY A 21 -2.93 20.08 -7.19
N LEU A 22 -2.40 19.91 -8.41
CA LEU A 22 -0.96 20.06 -8.64
C LEU A 22 -0.51 21.53 -8.58
N PRO A 23 0.68 21.82 -8.01
CA PRO A 23 1.15 23.19 -7.81
C PRO A 23 1.58 23.83 -9.13
N VAL A 24 0.82 24.81 -9.62
CA VAL A 24 1.04 25.46 -10.94
C VAL A 24 2.37 26.24 -11.03
N ASN A 25 2.98 26.54 -9.88
CA ASN A 25 4.15 27.41 -9.79
C ASN A 25 5.43 26.68 -9.37
N ILE A 26 5.48 25.35 -9.48
CA ILE A 26 6.64 24.51 -9.11
C ILE A 26 6.87 23.45 -10.19
N SER A 27 8.11 22.99 -10.37
CA SER A 27 8.48 21.94 -11.35
C SER A 27 7.67 20.63 -11.19
N ASP A 28 7.24 20.33 -9.97
CA ASP A 28 6.37 19.22 -9.58
C ASP A 28 5.01 19.21 -10.27
N PHE A 29 4.59 20.32 -10.89
CA PHE A 29 3.40 20.36 -11.72
C PHE A 29 3.41 19.29 -12.83
N SER A 30 4.59 18.81 -13.22
CA SER A 30 4.78 17.82 -14.28
C SER A 30 4.78 16.36 -13.79
N VAL A 31 4.67 16.11 -12.48
CA VAL A 31 4.73 14.77 -11.88
C VAL A 31 3.66 13.86 -12.47
N LEU A 32 4.02 12.59 -12.67
CA LEU A 32 3.11 11.51 -13.05
C LEU A 32 2.60 10.81 -11.78
N PRO A 33 1.36 10.28 -11.79
CA PRO A 33 0.91 9.43 -10.70
C PRO A 33 1.78 8.17 -10.62
N PRO A 34 1.91 7.50 -9.46
CA PRO A 34 2.59 6.22 -9.38
C PRO A 34 1.98 5.19 -10.34
N TYR A 35 2.83 4.46 -11.07
CA TYR A 35 2.41 3.41 -12.01
C TYR A 35 3.46 2.31 -12.11
N PHE A 36 3.03 1.12 -12.54
CA PHE A 36 3.93 -0.01 -12.78
C PHE A 36 4.60 0.11 -14.16
N ALA A 37 5.91 -0.16 -14.22
CA ALA A 37 6.66 -0.03 -15.47
C ALA A 37 6.19 -1.03 -16.55
N ASN A 38 5.93 -2.27 -16.14
CA ASN A 38 5.36 -3.30 -17.00
C ASN A 38 3.83 -3.37 -16.82
N PRO A 39 3.03 -3.02 -17.85
CA PRO A 39 1.57 -3.07 -17.76
C PRO A 39 1.02 -4.50 -17.68
N ASP A 40 1.73 -5.50 -18.19
CA ASP A 40 1.27 -6.89 -18.30
C ASP A 40 1.94 -7.82 -17.27
N ASP A 41 2.41 -7.24 -16.17
CA ASP A 41 3.00 -7.96 -15.06
C ASP A 41 1.99 -8.95 -14.43
N PRO A 42 2.27 -10.27 -14.43
CA PRO A 42 1.38 -11.28 -13.87
C PRO A 42 1.19 -11.13 -12.36
N ASP A 43 2.19 -10.62 -11.63
CA ASP A 43 2.13 -10.44 -10.18
C ASP A 43 1.17 -9.30 -9.84
N VAL A 44 1.24 -8.20 -10.60
CA VAL A 44 0.28 -7.09 -10.50
C VAL A 44 -1.13 -7.59 -10.80
N ALA A 45 -1.31 -8.40 -11.84
CA ALA A 45 -2.62 -8.96 -12.18
C ALA A 45 -3.17 -9.88 -11.09
N ALA A 46 -2.32 -10.68 -10.43
CA ALA A 46 -2.71 -11.53 -9.31
C ALA A 46 -3.18 -10.70 -8.11
N VAL A 47 -2.43 -9.67 -7.73
CA VAL A 47 -2.76 -8.81 -6.59
C VAL A 47 -4.02 -7.99 -6.85
N LEU A 48 -4.27 -7.58 -8.09
CA LEU A 48 -5.52 -6.90 -8.46
C LEU A 48 -6.76 -7.78 -8.24
N ARG A 49 -6.67 -9.08 -8.56
CA ARG A 49 -7.78 -10.03 -8.31
C ARG A 49 -8.06 -10.18 -6.82
N VAL A 50 -7.02 -10.14 -5.99
CA VAL A 50 -7.12 -10.27 -4.54
C VAL A 50 -7.65 -8.99 -3.89
N MET A 51 -7.13 -7.83 -4.28
CA MET A 51 -7.51 -6.54 -3.69
C MET A 51 -8.88 -6.04 -4.18
N PHE A 52 -9.23 -6.34 -5.43
CA PHE A 52 -10.43 -5.82 -6.08
C PHE A 52 -11.28 -6.92 -6.76
N PRO A 53 -11.63 -8.01 -6.05
CA PRO A 53 -12.24 -9.21 -6.67
C PRO A 53 -13.55 -8.91 -7.41
N ARG A 54 -14.29 -7.89 -6.96
CA ARG A 54 -15.60 -7.51 -7.51
C ARG A 54 -15.54 -6.65 -8.76
N VAL A 55 -14.39 -6.06 -9.09
CA VAL A 55 -14.27 -5.12 -10.21
C VAL A 55 -13.09 -5.47 -11.13
N CYS A 56 -12.20 -6.38 -10.72
CA CYS A 56 -11.05 -6.80 -11.53
C CYS A 56 -11.44 -7.50 -12.84
N HIS A 57 -12.65 -8.06 -12.94
CA HIS A 57 -13.17 -8.69 -14.15
C HIS A 57 -13.70 -7.67 -15.18
N LEU A 58 -13.88 -6.41 -14.79
CA LEU A 58 -14.35 -5.35 -15.68
C LEU A 58 -13.16 -4.81 -16.47
N SER A 59 -13.00 -5.26 -17.72
CA SER A 59 -11.83 -4.92 -18.56
C SER A 59 -11.56 -3.41 -18.65
N HIS A 60 -12.62 -2.61 -18.71
CA HIS A 60 -12.54 -1.14 -18.79
C HIS A 60 -12.06 -0.46 -17.49
N MET A 61 -12.12 -1.15 -16.34
CA MET A 61 -11.64 -0.63 -15.05
C MET A 61 -10.20 -1.03 -14.72
N ILE A 62 -9.63 -2.02 -15.42
CA ILE A 62 -8.30 -2.58 -15.10
C ILE A 62 -7.23 -1.49 -15.07
N GLY A 63 -7.25 -0.54 -16.03
CA GLY A 63 -6.30 0.57 -16.06
C GLY A 63 -6.37 1.46 -14.81
N VAL A 64 -7.59 1.80 -14.36
CA VAL A 64 -7.82 2.59 -13.14
C VAL A 64 -7.37 1.82 -11.91
N LEU A 65 -7.71 0.54 -11.81
CA LEU A 65 -7.35 -0.30 -10.67
C LEU A 65 -5.83 -0.47 -10.53
N ARG A 66 -5.09 -0.53 -11.65
CA ARG A 66 -3.62 -0.54 -11.66
C ARG A 66 -3.04 0.73 -11.05
N LEU A 67 -3.56 1.89 -11.42
CA LEU A 67 -3.11 3.18 -10.86
C LEU A 67 -3.45 3.31 -9.37
N VAL A 68 -4.64 2.84 -8.96
CA VAL A 68 -5.01 2.79 -7.55
C VAL A 68 -4.07 1.87 -6.77
N LEU A 69 -3.78 0.67 -7.29
CA LEU A 69 -2.85 -0.26 -6.66
C LEU A 69 -1.45 0.33 -6.55
N ALA A 70 -0.93 0.93 -7.63
CA ALA A 70 0.38 1.58 -7.63
C ALA A 70 0.45 2.72 -6.61
N SER A 71 -0.61 3.52 -6.49
CA SER A 71 -0.71 4.59 -5.49
C SER A 71 -0.71 4.04 -4.06
N LEU A 72 -1.41 2.93 -3.81
CA LEU A 72 -1.42 2.27 -2.49
C LEU A 72 -0.05 1.70 -2.11
N VAL A 73 0.67 1.11 -3.08
CA VAL A 73 2.02 0.58 -2.86
C VAL A 73 3.00 1.72 -2.57
N PHE A 74 3.00 2.76 -3.42
CA PHE A 74 3.90 3.91 -3.29
C PHE A 74 3.72 4.64 -1.96
N HIS A 75 2.48 4.83 -1.50
CA HIS A 75 2.18 5.50 -0.23
C HIS A 75 2.05 4.54 0.96
N SER A 76 2.47 3.28 0.83
CA SER A 76 2.20 2.26 1.85
C SER A 76 2.81 2.57 3.21
N GLU A 77 4.03 3.12 3.24
CA GLU A 77 4.72 3.52 4.47
C GLU A 77 3.99 4.66 5.18
N TYR A 78 3.60 5.70 4.43
CA TYR A 78 2.82 6.82 4.95
C TYR A 78 1.48 6.34 5.51
N LEU A 79 0.77 5.47 4.79
CA LEU A 79 -0.51 4.92 5.24
C LEU A 79 -0.37 4.07 6.50
N ALA A 80 0.71 3.28 6.61
CA ALA A 80 0.99 2.50 7.81
C ALA A 80 1.32 3.38 9.02
N ALA A 81 2.01 4.50 8.82
CA ALA A 81 2.35 5.46 9.87
C ALA A 81 1.16 6.33 10.29
N ALA A 82 0.33 6.75 9.34
CA ALA A 82 -0.76 7.70 9.59
C ALA A 82 -2.05 7.03 10.10
N LEU A 83 -2.30 5.76 9.74
CA LEU A 83 -3.55 5.08 10.09
C LEU A 83 -3.39 4.23 11.37
N PRO A 84 -4.44 4.13 12.22
CA PRO A 84 -4.43 3.23 13.35
C PRO A 84 -4.23 1.77 12.92
N SER A 85 -3.53 0.97 13.71
CA SER A 85 -3.28 -0.45 13.42
C SER A 85 -4.56 -1.28 13.17
N SER A 86 -5.68 -0.88 13.77
CA SER A 86 -7.00 -1.52 13.58
C SER A 86 -7.75 -1.06 12.32
N HIS A 87 -7.18 -0.18 11.50
CA HIS A 87 -7.83 0.36 10.31
C HIS A 87 -8.04 -0.71 9.24
N ALA A 88 -9.21 -0.74 8.60
CA ALA A 88 -9.60 -1.80 7.66
C ALA A 88 -8.65 -1.94 6.46
N LEU A 89 -8.10 -0.83 5.97
CA LEU A 89 -7.12 -0.83 4.86
C LEU A 89 -5.84 -1.60 5.22
N LEU A 90 -5.34 -1.49 6.45
CA LEU A 90 -4.15 -2.21 6.93
C LEU A 90 -4.39 -3.71 7.18
N GLN A 91 -5.65 -4.15 7.03
CA GLN A 91 -6.06 -5.55 7.16
C GLN A 91 -6.30 -6.21 5.79
N THR A 92 -6.11 -5.47 4.71
CA THR A 92 -6.21 -5.98 3.34
C THR A 92 -4.97 -6.77 2.95
N ALA A 93 -5.08 -7.56 1.87
CA ALA A 93 -4.03 -8.39 1.33
C ALA A 93 -2.67 -7.70 1.21
N LEU A 94 -2.67 -6.56 0.54
CA LEU A 94 -1.47 -5.78 0.26
C LEU A 94 -0.70 -5.38 1.52
N PHE A 95 -1.42 -5.03 2.59
CA PHE A 95 -0.81 -4.54 3.84
C PHE A 95 -0.49 -5.65 4.82
N CYS A 96 -1.06 -6.84 4.67
CA CYS A 96 -0.73 -7.99 5.50
C CYS A 96 0.49 -8.77 4.99
N SER A 97 0.81 -8.69 3.69
CA SER A 97 1.89 -9.43 3.04
C SER A 97 3.07 -8.51 2.70
N VAL A 98 4.09 -8.49 3.57
CA VAL A 98 5.28 -7.62 3.41
C VAL A 98 6.04 -7.93 2.12
N ASN A 99 6.32 -9.20 1.85
CA ASN A 99 7.07 -9.65 0.67
C ASN A 99 6.40 -9.22 -0.65
N THR A 100 5.07 -9.38 -0.74
CA THR A 100 4.29 -8.98 -1.92
C THR A 100 4.39 -7.48 -2.14
N ARG A 101 4.28 -6.69 -1.06
CA ARG A 101 4.37 -5.23 -1.13
C ARG A 101 5.75 -4.75 -1.56
N GLU A 102 6.82 -5.32 -1.01
CA GLU A 102 8.20 -4.99 -1.39
C GLU A 102 8.48 -5.36 -2.85
N SER A 103 8.05 -6.53 -3.30
CA SER A 103 8.17 -6.94 -4.71
C SER A 103 7.40 -6.02 -5.66
N LEU A 104 6.21 -5.54 -5.27
CA LEU A 104 5.46 -4.57 -6.08
C LEU A 104 6.13 -3.19 -6.06
N MET A 105 6.77 -2.81 -4.95
CA MET A 105 7.47 -1.53 -4.82
C MET A 105 8.65 -1.46 -5.78
N THR A 106 9.37 -2.57 -6.00
CA THR A 106 10.44 -2.65 -7.01
C THR A 106 9.93 -2.57 -8.45
N ASN A 107 8.66 -2.88 -8.69
CA ASN A 107 8.06 -2.86 -10.03
C ASN A 107 7.45 -1.49 -10.39
N LEU A 108 7.44 -0.54 -9.45
CA LEU A 108 7.01 0.84 -9.71
C LEU A 108 8.01 1.54 -10.63
N ALA A 109 7.49 2.33 -11.55
CA ALA A 109 8.31 3.11 -12.45
C ALA A 109 9.10 4.19 -11.69
N VAL A 110 10.40 4.22 -11.90
CA VAL A 110 11.30 5.25 -11.36
C VAL A 110 11.23 6.49 -12.28
N PRO A 111 11.21 7.71 -11.73
CA PRO A 111 11.38 8.92 -12.53
C PRO A 111 12.70 8.82 -13.32
N ASN A 112 12.62 8.92 -14.66
CA ASN A 112 13.72 8.85 -15.64
C ASN A 112 13.99 7.50 -16.33
N SER A 113 13.21 6.44 -16.07
CA SER A 113 13.24 5.23 -16.92
C SER A 113 12.50 5.45 -18.25
N VAL A 114 12.66 4.56 -19.23
CA VAL A 114 11.83 4.57 -20.45
C VAL A 114 10.37 4.41 -20.03
N THR A 115 9.64 5.52 -20.02
CA THR A 115 8.31 5.61 -19.43
C THR A 115 7.25 5.26 -20.48
N THR A 116 6.37 4.31 -20.15
CA THR A 116 5.14 4.05 -20.92
C THR A 116 4.17 5.24 -20.89
N LEU A 117 4.22 6.06 -19.84
CA LEU A 117 3.41 7.27 -19.70
C LEU A 117 4.22 8.53 -20.00
N ARG A 118 3.61 9.48 -20.70
CA ARG A 118 4.17 10.82 -20.96
C ARG A 118 3.33 11.86 -20.24
N SER A 119 3.99 12.76 -19.50
CA SER A 119 3.33 13.90 -18.87
C SER A 119 2.88 14.91 -19.93
N THR A 120 1.58 15.18 -20.01
CA THR A 120 0.96 16.15 -20.93
C THR A 120 0.34 17.32 -20.16
N GLY A 121 -0.13 18.35 -20.88
CA GLY A 121 -0.71 19.55 -20.27
C GLY A 121 0.27 20.39 -19.45
N ILE A 122 1.57 20.36 -19.79
CA ILE A 122 2.61 21.10 -19.07
C ILE A 122 2.83 22.47 -19.75
N PRO A 123 2.60 23.59 -19.03
CA PRO A 123 2.91 24.91 -19.54
C PRO A 123 4.43 25.15 -19.73
N PRO A 124 4.85 26.03 -20.65
CA PRO A 124 6.26 26.31 -20.89
C PRO A 124 7.05 26.75 -19.66
N HIS A 125 6.44 27.50 -18.74
CA HIS A 125 7.12 28.02 -17.55
C HIS A 125 7.51 26.93 -16.55
N ILE A 126 6.80 25.78 -16.53
CA ILE A 126 7.17 24.63 -15.70
C ILE A 126 8.49 24.03 -16.18
N GLU A 127 8.70 23.96 -17.49
CA GLU A 127 9.96 23.49 -18.06
C GLU A 127 11.12 24.46 -17.73
N ILE A 128 10.83 25.76 -17.67
CA ILE A 128 11.79 26.76 -17.19
C ILE A 128 12.12 26.52 -15.72
N TYR A 129 11.14 26.25 -14.86
CA TYR A 129 11.38 25.94 -13.44
C TYR A 129 12.25 24.69 -13.27
N LYS A 130 12.02 23.62 -14.04
CA LYS A 130 12.89 22.43 -14.02
C LYS A 130 14.35 22.78 -14.35
N LYS A 131 14.55 23.56 -15.41
CA LYS A 131 15.90 23.99 -15.81
C LYS A 131 16.53 24.90 -14.75
N LEU A 132 15.74 25.78 -14.13
CA LEU A 132 16.22 26.66 -13.07
C LEU A 132 16.66 25.86 -11.83
N GLU A 133 15.88 24.85 -11.43
CA GLU A 133 16.24 23.94 -10.34
C GLU A 133 17.52 23.14 -10.65
N ALA A 134 17.64 22.61 -11.88
CA ALA A 134 18.85 21.91 -12.31
C ALA A 134 20.09 22.83 -12.33
N ASN A 135 19.92 24.07 -12.79
CA ASN A 135 20.98 25.08 -12.77
C ASN A 135 21.36 25.45 -11.34
N HIS A 136 20.37 25.66 -10.46
CA HIS A 136 20.61 25.98 -9.06
C HIS A 136 21.38 24.86 -8.35
N ALA A 137 20.99 23.60 -8.55
CA ALA A 137 21.70 22.44 -8.03
C ALA A 137 23.14 22.36 -8.58
N SER A 138 23.33 22.65 -9.87
CA SER A 138 24.67 22.70 -10.49
C SER A 138 25.53 23.79 -9.86
N ILE A 139 25.00 24.99 -9.65
CA ILE A 139 25.70 26.13 -9.03
C ILE A 139 26.15 25.78 -7.60
N LEU A 140 25.28 25.14 -6.81
CA LEU A 140 25.62 24.70 -5.46
C LEU A 140 26.71 23.61 -5.44
N ALA A 141 26.81 22.82 -6.50
CA ALA A 141 27.85 21.78 -6.62
C ALA A 141 29.23 22.33 -7.03
N ILE A 142 29.30 23.51 -7.69
CA ILE A 142 30.54 24.10 -8.20
C ILE A 142 31.65 24.16 -7.15
N PRO A 143 31.45 24.70 -5.93
CA PRO A 143 32.53 24.82 -4.94
C PRO A 143 33.15 23.46 -4.59
N SER A 144 32.32 22.43 -4.40
CA SER A 144 32.78 21.09 -4.08
C SER A 144 33.53 20.43 -5.24
N ALA A 145 33.06 20.63 -6.48
CA ALA A 145 33.71 20.12 -7.67
C ALA A 145 35.05 20.81 -7.94
N VAL A 146 35.13 22.13 -7.73
CA VAL A 146 36.36 22.91 -7.86
C VAL A 146 37.36 22.50 -6.78
N LEU A 147 36.93 22.39 -5.52
CA LEU A 147 37.79 21.93 -4.43
C LEU A 147 38.31 20.51 -4.71
N GLY A 148 37.44 19.58 -5.12
CA GLY A 148 37.82 18.22 -5.47
C GLY A 148 38.83 18.16 -6.63
N GLY A 149 38.62 18.96 -7.68
CA GLY A 149 39.55 19.07 -8.80
C GLY A 149 40.90 19.67 -8.39
N VAL A 150 40.89 20.72 -7.56
CA VAL A 150 42.12 21.35 -7.04
C VAL A 150 42.89 20.38 -6.12
N THR A 151 42.21 19.65 -5.25
CA THR A 151 42.86 18.64 -4.39
C THR A 151 43.47 17.51 -5.21
N GLN A 152 42.75 17.01 -6.23
CA GLN A 152 43.26 15.96 -7.11
C GLN A 152 44.52 16.42 -7.84
N ILE A 153 44.51 17.63 -8.40
CA ILE A 153 45.67 18.17 -9.13
C ILE A 153 46.84 18.48 -8.17
N LEU A 154 46.57 18.93 -6.95
CA LEU A 154 47.60 19.14 -5.93
C LEU A 154 48.21 17.81 -5.46
N GLU A 155 47.44 16.73 -5.37
CA GLU A 155 47.97 15.40 -5.07
C GLU A 155 48.81 14.85 -6.24
N GLU A 156 48.35 15.03 -7.49
CA GLU A 156 49.07 14.59 -8.69
C GLU A 156 50.35 15.41 -8.97
N ARG A 157 50.38 16.71 -8.63
CA ARG A 157 51.48 17.64 -8.96
C ARG A 157 52.31 18.08 -7.75
N GLY A 158 51.75 18.08 -6.55
CA GLY A 158 52.43 18.41 -5.29
C GLY A 158 53.47 17.38 -4.87
N ALA A 159 53.41 16.16 -5.42
CA ALA A 159 54.49 15.18 -5.28
C ALA A 159 55.80 15.60 -5.97
N MET A 160 55.82 16.65 -6.81
CA MET A 160 56.95 16.97 -7.69
C MET A 160 57.47 18.43 -7.66
N ALA A 161 56.89 19.38 -6.91
CA ALA A 161 57.31 20.78 -7.00
C ALA A 161 57.40 21.53 -5.66
N ALA A 162 58.56 22.13 -5.38
CA ALA A 162 58.86 22.92 -4.17
C ALA A 162 58.35 24.37 -4.20
N HIS A 163 57.73 24.84 -5.28
CA HIS A 163 57.12 26.17 -5.36
C HIS A 163 55.87 26.14 -6.23
N ILE A 164 54.71 26.43 -5.63
CA ILE A 164 53.43 26.59 -6.32
C ILE A 164 53.37 28.02 -6.89
N THR A 165 53.47 28.16 -8.21
CA THR A 165 53.41 29.46 -8.91
C THR A 165 51.97 29.83 -9.26
N LYS A 166 51.64 31.14 -9.31
CA LYS A 166 50.30 31.67 -9.65
C LYS A 166 49.74 31.08 -10.95
N ASP A 167 50.58 30.88 -11.97
CA ASP A 167 50.18 30.36 -13.27
C ASP A 167 49.72 28.89 -13.21
N VAL A 168 50.29 28.09 -12.29
CA VAL A 168 49.86 26.70 -12.05
C VAL A 168 48.47 26.69 -11.42
N LEU A 169 48.18 27.64 -10.52
CA LEU A 169 46.87 27.78 -9.89
C LEU A 169 45.79 28.27 -10.87
N GLU A 170 46.11 29.25 -11.73
CA GLU A 170 45.20 29.73 -12.78
C GLU A 170 44.92 28.65 -13.84
N SER A 171 45.94 27.89 -14.25
CA SER A 171 45.75 26.73 -15.13
C SER A 171 44.92 25.64 -14.46
N CYS A 172 45.11 25.40 -13.15
CA CYS A 172 44.36 24.40 -12.39
C CYS A 172 42.87 24.77 -12.28
N LEU A 173 42.56 26.03 -11.99
CA LEU A 173 41.20 26.54 -11.92
C LEU A 173 40.48 26.48 -13.27
N THR A 174 41.16 26.85 -14.36
CA THR A 174 40.56 26.83 -15.71
C THR A 174 40.28 25.41 -16.22
N THR A 175 41.15 24.44 -15.89
CA THR A 175 40.91 23.01 -16.20
C THR A 175 39.75 22.44 -15.38
N ALA A 176 39.66 22.73 -14.08
CA ALA A 176 38.57 22.27 -13.22
C ALA A 176 37.20 22.86 -13.64
N LEU A 177 37.17 24.14 -14.03
CA LEU A 177 35.96 24.80 -14.54
C LEU A 177 35.51 24.23 -15.90
N SER A 178 36.44 23.81 -16.76
CA SER A 178 36.12 23.21 -18.06
C SER A 178 35.54 21.79 -17.93
N GLY A 179 35.97 21.03 -16.91
CA GLY A 179 35.44 19.68 -16.62
C GLY A 179 34.00 19.68 -16.09
N CYS A 180 33.53 20.78 -15.50
CA CYS A 180 32.19 20.89 -14.93
C CYS A 180 31.05 20.95 -15.98
N MET A 181 31.36 21.15 -17.26
CA MET A 181 30.34 21.25 -18.32
C MET A 181 29.84 19.89 -18.85
N GLN A 182 30.43 18.77 -18.43
CA GLN A 182 30.07 17.43 -18.91
C GLN A 182 30.07 16.40 -17.77
N ALA A 183 29.03 16.40 -16.93
CA ALA A 183 28.80 15.29 -16.01
C ALA A 183 27.31 14.94 -15.97
N ARG A 184 26.93 13.91 -16.74
CA ARG A 184 25.72 13.11 -16.51
C ARG A 184 26.10 11.96 -15.57
N PRO A 185 25.33 11.66 -14.52
CA PRO A 185 25.56 10.47 -13.73
C PRO A 185 24.83 9.26 -14.36
N SER A 186 25.58 8.20 -14.64
CA SER A 186 25.04 6.85 -14.72
C SER A 186 25.23 6.17 -13.36
N PRO A 187 24.27 5.34 -12.88
CA PRO A 187 24.37 4.66 -11.61
C PRO A 187 24.98 3.27 -11.78
N ASP A 188 25.93 2.93 -10.91
CA ASP A 188 26.40 1.56 -10.74
C ASP A 188 25.86 0.93 -9.45
N GLY A 189 25.34 -0.28 -9.60
CA GLY A 189 25.65 -1.43 -8.76
C GLY A 189 25.08 -1.48 -7.34
N ALA A 190 24.07 -2.35 -7.16
CA ALA A 190 23.94 -3.09 -5.91
C ALA A 190 23.35 -4.50 -6.17
N THR A 191 24.24 -5.50 -6.13
CA THR A 191 23.88 -6.90 -5.93
C THR A 191 23.39 -7.08 -4.50
N ASN A 192 22.23 -7.71 -4.30
CA ASN A 192 21.88 -8.30 -3.01
C ASN A 192 21.21 -9.66 -3.22
N GLN A 193 21.88 -10.67 -2.68
CA GLN A 193 21.42 -12.06 -2.61
C GLN A 193 20.22 -12.14 -1.67
N ARG A 194 19.14 -12.77 -2.14
CA ARG A 194 17.94 -13.07 -1.36
C ARG A 194 18.19 -14.35 -0.57
N GLU A 195 18.27 -14.24 0.75
CA GLU A 195 18.09 -15.39 1.65
C GLU A 195 16.60 -15.60 1.91
N THR A 196 16.11 -16.73 1.44
CA THR A 196 14.81 -17.30 1.79
C THR A 196 14.88 -17.90 3.19
N ASN A 197 14.11 -17.39 4.15
CA ASN A 197 13.77 -18.12 5.38
C ASN A 197 12.45 -17.58 5.98
N ASP A 198 11.33 -18.08 5.47
CA ASP A 198 10.00 -17.89 6.06
C ASP A 198 9.81 -18.90 7.20
N VAL A 199 10.32 -18.57 8.38
CA VAL A 199 9.86 -19.15 9.64
C VAL A 199 9.05 -18.07 10.33
N THR A 200 7.73 -18.27 10.40
CA THR A 200 6.80 -17.43 11.15
C THR A 200 7.25 -17.31 12.61
N ARG A 201 8.06 -16.29 12.89
CA ARG A 201 8.50 -15.93 14.25
C ARG A 201 7.26 -15.57 15.06
N THR A 202 6.80 -16.50 15.89
CA THR A 202 5.68 -16.26 16.80
C THR A 202 6.15 -15.27 17.85
N MET A 203 5.74 -14.01 17.71
CA MET A 203 6.09 -12.96 18.67
C MET A 203 5.32 -13.22 19.96
N VAL A 204 6.05 -13.43 21.06
CA VAL A 204 5.48 -13.67 22.40
C VAL A 204 5.51 -12.36 23.17
N PHE A 205 4.35 -11.95 23.69
CA PHE A 205 4.18 -10.73 24.48
C PHE A 205 3.98 -11.10 25.94
N GLU A 206 4.63 -10.39 26.85
CA GLU A 206 4.44 -10.57 28.29
C GLU A 206 3.58 -9.45 28.85
N TRP A 207 2.41 -9.81 29.40
CA TRP A 207 1.63 -8.88 30.20
C TRP A 207 0.74 -9.61 31.22
N GLY A 208 0.67 -9.03 32.42
CA GLY A 208 -0.04 -9.62 33.55
C GLY A 208 0.59 -10.92 34.05
N GLY A 209 1.92 -11.03 34.02
CA GLY A 209 2.68 -12.20 34.49
C GLY A 209 2.55 -13.46 33.64
N HIS A 210 2.02 -13.33 32.42
CA HIS A 210 1.82 -14.45 31.50
C HIS A 210 2.32 -14.12 30.10
N PHE A 211 2.92 -15.13 29.46
CA PHE A 211 3.25 -15.12 28.04
C PHE A 211 1.98 -15.29 27.21
N ARG A 212 1.75 -14.36 26.29
CA ARG A 212 0.57 -14.31 25.42
C ARG A 212 0.98 -14.06 23.99
N ARG A 213 0.08 -14.40 23.07
CA ARG A 213 0.35 -14.32 21.62
C ARG A 213 -0.09 -13.01 20.97
N LEU A 214 -0.69 -12.11 21.76
CA LEU A 214 -1.17 -10.81 21.30
C LEU A 214 -0.71 -9.69 22.24
N PRO A 215 -0.47 -8.48 21.70
CA PRO A 215 -0.25 -7.28 22.51
C PRO A 215 -1.44 -6.98 23.42
N ARG A 216 -1.19 -6.36 24.57
CA ARG A 216 -2.24 -5.98 25.53
C ARG A 216 -3.25 -5.00 24.93
N GLU A 217 -2.79 -4.11 24.08
CA GLU A 217 -3.56 -3.03 23.44
C GLU A 217 -4.26 -3.48 22.15
N PHE A 218 -4.21 -4.77 21.81
CA PHE A 218 -4.84 -5.29 20.60
C PHE A 218 -6.33 -4.93 20.51
N LYS A 219 -6.76 -4.49 19.33
CA LYS A 219 -8.15 -4.17 19.01
C LYS A 219 -8.57 -4.91 17.75
N PHE A 220 -9.74 -5.52 17.79
CA PHE A 220 -10.33 -6.13 16.61
C PHE A 220 -10.63 -5.07 15.55
N PRO A 221 -10.25 -5.32 14.29
CA PRO A 221 -10.54 -4.39 13.21
C PRO A 221 -12.03 -4.43 12.84
N SER A 222 -12.60 -3.27 12.53
CA SER A 222 -13.99 -3.16 12.06
C SER A 222 -14.07 -3.42 10.56
N VAL A 223 -13.89 -4.68 10.16
CA VAL A 223 -13.86 -5.12 8.75
C VAL A 223 -15.17 -5.74 8.26
N ASN A 224 -15.31 -5.86 6.94
CA ASN A 224 -16.38 -6.63 6.31
C ASN A 224 -16.17 -8.14 6.49
N VAL A 225 -17.16 -8.96 6.11
CA VAL A 225 -17.08 -10.42 6.27
C VAL A 225 -15.97 -11.04 5.41
N SER A 226 -15.75 -10.54 4.19
CA SER A 226 -14.71 -11.06 3.29
C SER A 226 -13.29 -10.87 3.85
N THR A 227 -12.94 -9.65 4.28
CA THR A 227 -11.65 -9.37 4.93
C THR A 227 -11.55 -10.06 6.29
N ALA A 228 -12.65 -10.21 7.03
CA ALA A 228 -12.65 -11.00 8.26
C ALA A 228 -12.38 -12.49 8.01
N TRP A 229 -12.95 -13.07 6.94
CA TRP A 229 -12.71 -14.45 6.53
C TRP A 229 -11.23 -14.66 6.16
N ARG A 230 -10.65 -13.73 5.42
CA ARG A 230 -9.21 -13.69 5.14
C ARG A 230 -8.38 -13.69 6.42
N LEU A 231 -8.65 -12.77 7.35
CA LEU A 231 -7.93 -12.69 8.65
C LEU A 231 -8.12 -13.94 9.52
N TRP A 232 -9.26 -14.63 9.37
CA TRP A 232 -9.54 -15.88 10.09
C TRP A 232 -8.55 -16.99 9.77
N TRP A 233 -8.15 -17.08 8.49
CA TRP A 233 -7.27 -18.12 7.97
C TRP A 233 -5.80 -17.70 7.86
N LEU A 234 -5.54 -16.46 7.43
CA LEU A 234 -4.18 -15.99 7.11
C LEU A 234 -3.60 -15.05 8.18
N GLY A 235 -4.44 -14.39 8.99
CA GLY A 235 -3.99 -13.39 9.95
C GLY A 235 -3.44 -12.12 9.28
N ASN A 236 -2.57 -11.40 10.01
CA ASN A 236 -1.92 -10.19 9.53
C ASN A 236 -0.40 -10.30 9.75
N GLY A 237 0.32 -10.70 8.69
CA GLY A 237 1.76 -10.90 8.71
C GLY A 237 2.54 -9.63 9.06
N ALA A 238 2.16 -8.47 8.51
CA ALA A 238 2.83 -7.21 8.80
C ALA A 238 2.75 -6.77 10.27
N GLN A 239 1.68 -7.16 10.98
CA GLN A 239 1.53 -6.90 12.42
C GLN A 239 1.99 -8.09 13.28
N ASN A 240 2.54 -9.15 12.67
CA ASN A 240 2.85 -10.43 13.32
C ASN A 240 1.66 -11.03 14.08
N ILE A 241 0.44 -10.85 13.55
CA ILE A 241 -0.79 -11.36 14.16
C ILE A 241 -1.17 -12.67 13.48
N LEU A 242 -1.32 -13.70 14.32
CA LEU A 242 -1.72 -15.04 13.91
C LEU A 242 -3.11 -15.05 13.25
N PRO A 243 -3.43 -16.08 12.46
CA PRO A 243 -4.80 -16.34 12.02
C PRO A 243 -5.79 -16.25 13.18
N PHE A 244 -6.89 -15.53 12.98
CA PHE A 244 -7.81 -15.21 14.09
C PHE A 244 -8.51 -16.46 14.65
N SER A 245 -8.55 -17.55 13.87
CA SER A 245 -8.97 -18.88 14.31
C SER A 245 -8.16 -19.42 15.50
N LYS A 246 -6.88 -19.05 15.60
CA LYS A 246 -5.94 -19.52 16.63
C LYS A 246 -5.94 -18.64 17.90
N ILE A 247 -6.65 -17.52 17.90
CA ILE A 247 -6.74 -16.62 19.05
C ILE A 247 -7.57 -17.30 20.14
N LEU A 248 -7.01 -17.40 21.35
CA LEU A 248 -7.72 -17.88 22.52
C LEU A 248 -8.33 -16.70 23.29
N PRO A 249 -9.45 -16.89 24.01
CA PRO A 249 -9.98 -15.86 24.91
C PRO A 249 -8.95 -15.42 25.97
N PHE A 250 -8.02 -16.31 26.32
CA PHE A 250 -6.91 -16.02 27.21
C PHE A 250 -5.92 -15.00 26.62
N ASP A 251 -5.77 -14.91 25.30
CA ASP A 251 -4.84 -13.95 24.68
C ASP A 251 -5.38 -12.50 24.68
N LEU A 252 -6.59 -12.25 25.21
CA LEU A 252 -7.27 -10.97 25.10
C LEU A 252 -7.47 -10.30 26.47
N ALA A 253 -6.96 -9.08 26.62
CA ALA A 253 -7.02 -8.32 27.87
C ALA A 253 -8.45 -7.92 28.27
N THR A 254 -9.27 -7.46 27.31
CA THR A 254 -10.58 -6.88 27.60
C THR A 254 -11.71 -7.88 27.40
N LYS A 255 -12.78 -7.75 28.19
CA LYS A 255 -14.01 -8.53 27.99
C LYS A 255 -14.65 -8.24 26.63
N THR A 256 -14.59 -6.99 26.18
CA THR A 256 -15.13 -6.57 24.87
C THR A 256 -14.46 -7.30 23.72
N ASN A 257 -13.14 -7.46 23.73
CA ASN A 257 -12.43 -8.22 22.69
C ASN A 257 -12.79 -9.71 22.73
N ARG A 258 -12.99 -10.28 23.93
CA ARG A 258 -13.45 -11.66 24.07
C ARG A 258 -14.86 -11.85 23.50
N ASP A 259 -15.77 -10.92 23.76
CA ASP A 259 -17.12 -10.93 23.18
C ASP A 259 -17.06 -10.81 21.64
N THR A 260 -16.17 -9.97 21.10
CA THR A 260 -15.95 -9.85 19.64
C THR A 260 -15.37 -11.13 19.04
N LEU A 261 -14.43 -11.81 19.71
CA LEU A 261 -13.92 -13.10 19.26
C LEU A 261 -15.03 -14.18 19.25
N SER A 262 -15.89 -14.20 20.27
CA SER A 262 -17.05 -15.09 20.31
C SER A 262 -18.03 -14.80 19.17
N GLU A 263 -18.25 -13.54 18.83
CA GLU A 263 -19.01 -13.13 17.66
C GLU A 263 -18.38 -13.68 16.37
N TRP A 264 -17.08 -13.45 16.15
CA TRP A 264 -16.38 -13.96 14.97
C TRP A 264 -16.45 -15.50 14.89
N LYS A 265 -16.20 -16.22 15.99
CA LYS A 265 -16.35 -17.70 16.05
C LYS A 265 -17.75 -18.17 15.67
N ALA A 266 -18.78 -17.49 16.15
CA ALA A 266 -20.16 -17.82 15.85
C ALA A 266 -20.51 -17.64 14.36
N LEU A 267 -19.84 -16.73 13.64
CA LEU A 267 -20.03 -16.55 12.20
C LEU A 267 -19.15 -17.48 11.36
N MET A 268 -17.88 -17.60 11.71
CA MET A 268 -16.90 -18.31 10.87
C MET A 268 -17.06 -19.83 10.93
N THR A 269 -17.56 -20.38 12.04
CA THR A 269 -17.74 -21.84 12.17
C THR A 269 -18.83 -22.37 11.21
N PRO A 270 -20.05 -21.79 11.14
CA PRO A 270 -21.05 -22.21 10.15
C PRO A 270 -20.58 -22.01 8.70
N LEU A 271 -19.88 -20.91 8.41
CA LEU A 271 -19.32 -20.65 7.09
C LEU A 271 -18.29 -21.71 6.68
N HIS A 272 -17.38 -22.08 7.60
CA HIS A 272 -16.41 -23.14 7.38
C HIS A 272 -17.08 -24.50 7.13
N ASN A 273 -18.06 -24.87 7.94
CA ASN A 273 -18.80 -26.12 7.75
C ASN A 273 -19.49 -26.17 6.38
N HIS A 274 -20.04 -25.05 5.90
CA HIS A 274 -20.66 -25.00 4.58
C HIS A 274 -19.66 -25.18 3.44
N VAL A 275 -18.47 -24.59 3.58
CA VAL A 275 -17.36 -24.75 2.61
C VAL A 275 -16.85 -26.19 2.61
N SER A 276 -16.65 -26.79 3.78
CA SER A 276 -16.24 -28.20 3.91
C SER A 276 -17.27 -29.17 3.33
N ASN A 277 -18.57 -28.91 3.56
CA ASN A 277 -19.66 -29.72 2.99
C ASN A 277 -19.74 -29.60 1.46
N SER A 278 -19.18 -28.54 0.89
CA SER A 278 -19.09 -28.32 -0.55
C SER A 278 -17.81 -28.94 -1.15
N GLY A 279 -17.02 -29.66 -0.35
CA GLY A 279 -15.79 -30.37 -0.77
C GLY A 279 -14.52 -29.52 -0.83
N ILE A 280 -14.54 -28.28 -0.33
CA ILE A 280 -13.35 -27.43 -0.26
C ILE A 280 -12.76 -27.55 1.15
N GLU A 281 -11.58 -28.15 1.25
CA GLU A 281 -10.79 -28.14 2.48
C GLU A 281 -9.80 -26.98 2.44
N LEU A 282 -9.92 -26.07 3.41
CA LEU A 282 -8.94 -25.02 3.66
C LEU A 282 -7.92 -25.53 4.67
N ASP A 283 -6.65 -25.54 4.28
CA ASP A 283 -5.54 -25.92 5.15
C ASP A 283 -4.69 -24.70 5.54
N ARG A 284 -3.75 -24.90 6.46
CA ARG A 284 -2.86 -23.89 7.06
C ARG A 284 -1.96 -23.17 6.06
N THR A 285 -1.81 -23.69 4.84
CA THR A 285 -0.98 -23.14 3.76
C THR A 285 -1.79 -22.62 2.58
N SER A 286 -3.13 -22.56 2.69
CA SER A 286 -3.98 -22.08 1.60
C SER A 286 -3.56 -20.69 1.14
N SER A 287 -3.45 -20.51 -0.18
CA SER A 287 -3.07 -19.23 -0.74
C SER A 287 -4.17 -18.19 -0.54
N GLU A 288 -3.81 -16.92 -0.68
CA GLU A 288 -4.77 -15.84 -0.56
C GLU A 288 -5.90 -15.92 -1.60
N ALA A 289 -5.61 -16.45 -2.79
CA ALA A 289 -6.60 -16.70 -3.82
C ALA A 289 -7.56 -17.84 -3.42
N ASP A 290 -7.05 -18.91 -2.82
CA ASP A 290 -7.88 -20.06 -2.40
C ASP A 290 -8.85 -19.67 -1.28
N VAL A 291 -8.39 -18.86 -0.32
CA VAL A 291 -9.24 -18.37 0.78
C VAL A 291 -10.36 -17.47 0.26
N LEU A 292 -10.09 -16.65 -0.76
CA LEU A 292 -11.12 -15.83 -1.42
C LEU A 292 -12.10 -16.69 -2.25
N ALA A 293 -11.60 -17.68 -2.99
CA ALA A 293 -12.45 -18.61 -3.74
C ALA A 293 -13.37 -19.43 -2.80
N ALA A 294 -12.85 -19.89 -1.67
CA ALA A 294 -13.63 -20.57 -0.65
C ALA A 294 -14.70 -19.64 -0.04
N PHE A 295 -14.40 -18.35 0.10
CA PHE A 295 -15.37 -17.37 0.56
C PHE A 295 -16.53 -17.18 -0.43
N ASP A 296 -16.27 -17.28 -1.73
CA ASP A 296 -17.33 -17.23 -2.76
C ASP A 296 -18.32 -18.39 -2.67
N VAL A 297 -17.91 -19.53 -2.09
CA VAL A 297 -18.81 -20.62 -1.73
C VAL A 297 -19.47 -20.34 -0.38
N ALA A 298 -18.71 -19.88 0.61
CA ALA A 298 -19.21 -19.56 1.94
C ALA A 298 -20.37 -18.53 1.92
N LYS A 299 -20.30 -17.52 1.04
CA LYS A 299 -21.35 -16.49 0.93
C LYS A 299 -22.71 -17.06 0.51
N LEU A 300 -22.75 -18.23 -0.15
CA LEU A 300 -24.00 -18.87 -0.56
C LEU A 300 -24.84 -19.30 0.65
N PHE A 301 -24.19 -19.70 1.75
CA PHE A 301 -24.86 -19.96 3.03
C PHE A 301 -25.64 -18.74 3.54
N LEU A 302 -25.13 -17.54 3.28
CA LEU A 302 -25.72 -16.30 3.78
C LEU A 302 -26.87 -15.80 2.90
N LEU A 303 -26.90 -16.11 1.59
CA LEU A 303 -27.92 -15.63 0.65
C LEU A 303 -29.38 -15.82 1.11
N PRO A 304 -29.80 -17.00 1.63
CA PRO A 304 -31.18 -17.21 2.10
C PRO A 304 -31.58 -16.30 3.28
N LEU A 305 -30.62 -15.86 4.09
CA LEU A 305 -30.87 -15.05 5.29
C LEU A 305 -31.25 -13.61 4.94
N MET A 306 -30.82 -13.12 3.76
CA MET A 306 -31.14 -11.77 3.27
C MET A 306 -32.48 -11.68 2.56
N SER A 307 -32.89 -12.72 1.84
CA SER A 307 -34.18 -12.74 1.14
C SER A 307 -35.36 -12.51 2.08
N ARG A 308 -35.21 -12.87 3.36
CA ARG A 308 -36.20 -12.69 4.43
C ARG A 308 -36.31 -11.26 4.95
N ASN A 309 -35.37 -10.36 4.66
CA ASN A 309 -35.34 -9.02 5.26
C ASN A 309 -35.26 -7.92 4.17
N THR A 310 -36.40 -7.28 3.90
CA THR A 310 -36.61 -6.38 2.75
C THR A 310 -35.74 -5.12 2.77
N ALA A 311 -35.32 -4.64 3.94
CA ALA A 311 -34.46 -3.46 4.07
C ALA A 311 -33.00 -3.72 3.64
N TYR A 312 -32.54 -4.97 3.70
CA TYR A 312 -31.13 -5.31 3.44
C TYR A 312 -30.87 -5.76 2.00
N LYS A 313 -31.91 -6.03 1.20
CA LYS A 313 -31.79 -6.42 -0.22
C LYS A 313 -30.91 -5.49 -1.08
N LYS A 314 -30.63 -4.25 -0.63
CA LYS A 314 -29.77 -3.27 -1.33
C LYS A 314 -28.27 -3.38 -1.01
N ARG A 315 -27.82 -4.10 0.04
CA ARG A 315 -26.41 -4.14 0.45
C ARG A 315 -25.82 -5.54 0.30
N SER A 316 -24.69 -5.67 -0.40
CA SER A 316 -23.97 -6.95 -0.57
C SER A 316 -23.29 -7.40 0.74
N PHE A 317 -23.24 -8.72 1.01
CA PHE A 317 -22.59 -9.30 2.21
C PHE A 317 -21.14 -8.82 2.41
N ASP A 318 -20.42 -8.61 1.32
CA ASP A 318 -19.02 -8.16 1.33
C ASP A 318 -18.86 -6.72 1.81
N GLN A 319 -19.96 -5.98 1.96
CA GLN A 319 -19.98 -4.62 2.49
C GLN A 319 -20.49 -4.58 3.94
N LEU A 320 -21.05 -5.69 4.43
CA LEU A 320 -21.56 -5.77 5.80
C LEU A 320 -20.44 -6.14 6.77
N LYS A 321 -20.43 -5.46 7.92
CA LYS A 321 -19.53 -5.77 9.02
C LYS A 321 -19.92 -7.09 9.68
N VAL A 322 -18.93 -7.81 10.22
CA VAL A 322 -19.11 -9.09 10.93
C VAL A 322 -20.22 -9.02 11.98
N CYS A 323 -20.20 -8.03 12.87
CA CYS A 323 -21.22 -7.85 13.91
C CYS A 323 -22.64 -7.67 13.34
N THR A 324 -22.78 -7.08 12.17
CA THR A 324 -24.09 -6.89 11.52
C THR A 324 -24.61 -8.20 10.96
N VAL A 325 -23.74 -8.97 10.28
CA VAL A 325 -24.12 -10.26 9.70
C VAL A 325 -24.50 -11.26 10.79
N ILE A 326 -23.77 -11.30 11.89
CA ILE A 326 -24.11 -12.15 13.05
C ILE A 326 -25.48 -11.82 13.62
N LYS A 327 -25.84 -10.53 13.71
CA LYS A 327 -27.18 -10.13 14.16
C LYS A 327 -28.24 -10.67 13.21
N LEU A 328 -28.01 -10.64 11.90
CA LEU A 328 -28.94 -11.19 10.91
C LEU A 328 -29.06 -12.72 11.03
N VAL A 329 -27.93 -13.42 11.21
CA VAL A 329 -27.93 -14.88 11.43
C VAL A 329 -28.74 -15.23 12.68
N ARG A 330 -28.47 -14.55 13.81
CA ARG A 330 -29.21 -14.76 15.07
C ARG A 330 -30.70 -14.46 14.97
N LEU A 331 -31.08 -13.45 14.18
CA LEU A 331 -32.49 -13.12 13.93
C LEU A 331 -33.18 -14.19 13.07
N ALA A 332 -32.47 -14.77 12.11
CA ALA A 332 -33.02 -15.77 11.18
C ALA A 332 -33.08 -17.18 11.79
N GLU A 333 -32.14 -17.55 12.65
CA GLU A 333 -32.08 -18.84 13.35
C GLU A 333 -33.05 -18.92 14.54
N GLY A 334 -33.61 -17.78 14.98
CA GLY A 334 -34.40 -17.68 16.20
C GLY A 334 -33.51 -17.83 17.43
N SER A 335 -33.43 -16.79 18.26
CA SER A 335 -32.55 -16.81 19.43
C SER A 335 -32.90 -17.97 20.38
N LYS A 336 -31.99 -18.93 20.57
CA LYS A 336 -32.09 -19.94 21.66
C LYS A 336 -32.05 -19.33 23.07
N THR A 337 -31.70 -18.04 23.17
CA THR A 337 -31.76 -17.25 24.41
C THR A 337 -32.33 -15.86 24.10
N GLN A 338 -33.56 -15.61 24.54
CA GLN A 338 -34.09 -14.24 24.62
C GLN A 338 -33.32 -13.51 25.73
N ARG A 339 -32.21 -12.84 25.38
CA ARG A 339 -31.70 -11.78 26.25
C ARG A 339 -32.39 -10.47 25.85
N PRO A 340 -33.28 -9.91 26.69
CA PRO A 340 -33.94 -8.67 26.39
C PRO A 340 -32.90 -7.56 26.17
N PHE A 341 -33.18 -6.74 25.17
CA PHE A 341 -32.35 -5.61 24.77
C PHE A 341 -32.16 -4.65 25.96
N GLN A 342 -30.91 -4.47 26.41
CA GLN A 342 -30.55 -3.36 27.29
C GLN A 342 -29.88 -2.27 26.47
N LYS A 343 -30.58 -1.14 26.35
CA LYS A 343 -30.07 0.11 25.74
C LYS A 343 -28.81 0.52 26.50
N ARG A 344 -27.66 0.57 25.83
CA ARG A 344 -26.43 1.12 26.43
C ARG A 344 -26.70 2.57 26.83
N LYS A 345 -26.56 2.88 28.12
CA LYS A 345 -26.57 4.27 28.62
C LYS A 345 -25.40 4.99 27.96
N SER A 346 -25.70 6.02 27.17
CA SER A 346 -24.72 7.04 26.79
C SER A 346 -24.26 7.69 28.09
N ARG A 347 -22.95 7.61 28.39
CA ARG A 347 -22.37 8.55 29.35
C ARG A 347 -22.33 9.90 28.64
N ALA A 348 -23.00 10.88 29.23
CA ALA A 348 -22.85 12.29 28.88
C ALA A 348 -21.42 12.75 29.17
#